data_AF-A0A3P3ZPP2-F1
#
_entry.id   AF-A0A3P3ZPP2-F1
#
_cell.length_a   1.000
_cell.length_b   1.000
_cell.length_c   1.000
_cell.angle_alpha   90.00
_cell.angle_beta   90.00
_cell.angle_gamma   90.00
#
_symmetry.space_group_name_H-M   'P 1'
#
loop_
_entity.id
_entity.type
_entity.pdbx_description
1 polymer ?
#
loop_
_entity_poly.entity_id
_entity_poly.type
_entity_poly.pdbx_seq_one_letter_code
_entity_poly.pdbx_strand_id
1 'polypeptide(L)'
;MALQTRLAQGSAVPTLIFDEVDSGIGGGVAERVGQMLAALGHHHQVLCVTHLPQVAACAQHHLKVSKAVQEGEMTSSVQVLDEGGRVEEVARMLGGVTVTATVREHARELLLREGKRAQR
;
A
#
# COMPACT_ATOMS: atom_id res chain seq x y z
N MET A 1 10.73 11.75 7.88
CA MET A 1 9.86 12.65 8.68
C MET A 1 9.50 11.96 9.98
N ALA A 2 9.61 12.64 11.13
CA ALA A 2 9.43 12.03 12.45
C ALA A 2 8.49 12.87 13.33
N LEU A 3 7.21 13.06 12.97
CA LEU A 3 6.27 13.68 13.92
C LEU A 3 4.75 13.59 13.59
N GLN A 4 4.19 12.43 13.24
CA GLN A 4 2.71 12.31 13.23
C GLN A 4 2.13 11.09 13.96
N THR A 5 2.94 10.09 14.30
CA THR A 5 2.46 8.89 14.99
C THR A 5 2.00 9.15 16.43
N ARG A 6 2.52 10.18 17.11
CA ARG A 6 2.12 10.50 18.50
C ARG A 6 0.78 11.21 18.63
N LEU A 7 0.24 11.84 17.58
CA LEU A 7 -1.01 12.60 17.67
C LEU A 7 -2.25 11.74 17.47
N ALA A 8 -2.13 10.59 16.80
CA ALA A 8 -3.29 9.77 16.46
C ALA A 8 -3.92 9.03 17.65
N GLN A 9 -3.20 8.82 18.76
CA GLN A 9 -3.78 8.14 19.94
C GLN A 9 -4.70 9.03 20.78
N GLY A 10 -4.77 10.34 20.51
CA GLY A 10 -5.61 11.30 21.24
C GLY A 10 -6.33 12.32 20.35
N SER A 11 -6.30 12.15 19.04
CA SER A 11 -6.94 13.07 18.09
C SER A 11 -8.33 12.57 17.71
N ALA A 12 -9.35 13.42 17.85
CA ALA A 12 -10.72 13.15 17.43
C ALA A 12 -10.92 13.12 15.90
N VAL A 13 -9.85 12.90 15.13
CA VAL A 13 -9.87 12.97 13.67
C VAL A 13 -10.13 11.56 13.12
N PRO A 14 -11.28 11.31 12.47
CA PRO A 14 -11.66 9.96 12.06
C PRO A 14 -10.82 9.39 10.90
N THR A 15 -10.19 10.27 10.11
CA THR A 15 -9.45 9.90 8.90
C THR A 15 -8.07 10.55 8.87
N LEU A 16 -7.04 9.74 8.64
CA LEU A 16 -5.65 10.15 8.56
C LEU A 16 -5.13 9.90 7.14
N ILE A 17 -4.51 10.91 6.54
CA ILE A 17 -3.94 10.84 5.19
C ILE A 17 -2.42 10.95 5.31
N PHE A 18 -1.73 9.98 4.72
CA PHE A 18 -0.29 9.95 4.63
C PHE A 18 0.13 9.92 3.16
N ASP A 19 1.01 10.83 2.80
CA ASP A 19 1.69 10.86 1.50
C ASP A 19 3.19 10.72 1.75
N GLU A 20 3.91 10.08 0.82
CA GLU A 20 5.36 9.87 0.89
C GLU A 20 5.89 9.17 2.16
N VAL A 21 5.13 8.25 2.77
CA VAL A 21 5.62 7.44 3.90
C VAL A 21 6.84 6.58 3.54
N ASP A 22 7.08 6.41 2.26
CA ASP A 22 8.13 5.60 1.65
C ASP A 22 9.41 6.39 1.29
N SER A 23 9.46 7.70 1.55
CA SER A 23 10.64 8.51 1.23
C SER A 23 11.86 8.11 2.06
N GLY A 24 12.90 7.60 1.38
CA GLY A 24 14.18 7.22 1.99
C GLY A 24 14.15 5.91 2.78
N ILE A 25 13.11 5.07 2.63
CA ILE A 25 13.01 3.77 3.30
C ILE A 25 12.85 2.62 2.29
N GLY A 26 13.24 1.42 2.71
CA GLY A 26 13.13 0.21 1.90
C GLY A 26 13.30 -1.06 2.71
N GLY A 27 13.04 -2.22 2.10
CA GLY A 27 13.19 -3.52 2.73
C GLY A 27 12.37 -3.66 4.03
N GLY A 28 12.99 -4.19 5.08
CA GLY A 28 12.30 -4.45 6.36
C GLY A 28 11.77 -3.19 7.06
N VAL A 29 12.36 -2.01 6.82
CA VAL A 29 11.85 -0.75 7.39
C VAL A 29 10.49 -0.40 6.80
N ALA A 30 10.35 -0.54 5.48
CA ALA A 30 9.07 -0.31 4.79
C ALA A 30 7.98 -1.29 5.27
N GLU A 31 8.34 -2.55 5.51
CA GLU A 31 7.43 -3.53 6.09
C GLU A 31 6.91 -3.10 7.47
N ARG A 32 7.81 -2.61 8.35
CA ARG A 32 7.42 -2.10 9.68
C ARG A 32 6.52 -0.87 9.59
N VAL A 33 6.81 0.06 8.68
CA VAL A 33 5.94 1.23 8.46
C VAL A 33 4.56 0.79 7.99
N GLY A 34 4.47 -0.12 7.02
CA GLY A 34 3.20 -0.68 6.56
C GLY A 34 2.40 -1.32 7.71
N GLN A 35 3.06 -2.08 8.58
CA GLN A 35 2.43 -2.69 9.76
C GLN A 35 1.91 -1.63 10.76
N MET A 36 2.66 -0.55 10.98
CA MET A 36 2.22 0.55 11.85
C MET A 36 0.98 1.26 11.28
N LEU A 37 0.94 1.49 9.96
CA LEU A 37 -0.23 2.08 9.30
C LEU A 37 -1.45 1.16 9.35
N ALA A 38 -1.25 -0.15 9.13
CA ALA A 38 -2.32 -1.14 9.25
C ALA A 38 -2.89 -1.20 10.68
N ALA A 39 -2.02 -1.17 11.70
CA ALA A 39 -2.44 -1.15 13.10
C ALA A 39 -3.23 0.12 13.45
N LEU A 40 -2.82 1.27 12.92
CA LEU A 40 -3.56 2.52 13.06
C LEU A 40 -4.95 2.45 12.41
N GLY A 41 -5.04 1.71 11.29
CA GLY A 41 -6.26 1.38 10.56
C GLY A 41 -7.35 0.68 11.39
N HIS A 42 -7.00 0.05 12.52
CA HIS A 42 -7.99 -0.56 13.42
C HIS A 42 -8.83 0.46 14.20
N HIS A 43 -8.33 1.69 14.34
CA HIS A 43 -8.99 2.74 15.13
C HIS A 43 -9.37 3.96 14.28
N HIS A 44 -8.71 4.17 13.14
CA HIS A 44 -8.87 5.33 12.27
C HIS A 44 -8.95 4.87 10.82
N GLN A 45 -9.63 5.60 9.95
CA GLN A 45 -9.48 5.39 8.52
C GLN A 45 -8.12 5.93 8.07
N VAL A 46 -7.25 5.08 7.54
CA VAL A 46 -5.92 5.48 7.06
C VAL A 46 -5.89 5.42 5.53
N LEU A 47 -5.59 6.55 4.90
CA LEU A 47 -5.29 6.64 3.48
C LEU A 47 -3.79 6.84 3.31
N CYS A 48 -3.14 5.98 2.54
CA CYS A 48 -1.71 6.03 2.29
C CYS A 48 -1.45 5.97 0.78
N VAL A 49 -0.70 6.94 0.26
CA VAL A 49 -0.15 6.89 -1.09
C VAL A 49 1.27 6.32 -1.00
N THR A 50 1.57 5.28 -1.79
CA THR A 50 2.89 4.63 -1.75
C THR A 50 3.23 3.92 -3.05
N HIS A 51 4.52 3.86 -3.37
CA HIS A 51 5.10 3.06 -4.43
C HIS A 51 5.82 1.80 -3.91
N LEU A 52 5.88 1.58 -2.60
CA LEU A 52 6.54 0.41 -2.01
C LEU A 52 5.59 -0.78 -1.88
N PRO A 53 5.92 -1.94 -2.46
CA PRO A 53 5.08 -3.13 -2.39
C PRO A 53 4.88 -3.62 -0.95
N GLN A 54 5.88 -3.43 -0.09
CA GLN A 54 5.82 -3.83 1.32
C GLN A 54 4.75 -3.04 2.09
N VAL A 55 4.58 -1.74 1.80
CA VAL A 55 3.56 -0.91 2.44
C VAL A 55 2.18 -1.24 1.87
N ALA A 56 2.07 -1.33 0.55
CA ALA A 56 0.80 -1.65 -0.12
C ALA A 56 0.25 -3.04 0.25
N ALA A 57 1.13 -4.02 0.50
CA ALA A 57 0.72 -5.36 0.90
C ALA A 57 0.01 -5.38 2.27
N CYS A 58 0.33 -4.46 3.18
CA CYS A 58 -0.27 -4.37 4.51
C CYS A 58 -1.68 -3.77 4.51
N ALA A 59 -2.13 -3.14 3.42
CA ALA A 59 -3.41 -2.45 3.38
C ALA A 59 -4.60 -3.43 3.39
N GLN A 60 -5.71 -3.04 4.03
CA GLN A 60 -6.97 -3.80 3.95
C GLN A 60 -7.63 -3.67 2.57
N HIS A 61 -7.57 -2.46 2.00
CA HIS A 61 -8.03 -2.15 0.66
C HIS A 61 -6.88 -1.57 -0.17
N HIS A 62 -6.77 -2.00 -1.43
CA HIS A 62 -5.75 -1.51 -2.35
C HIS A 62 -6.42 -0.84 -3.53
N LEU A 63 -6.19 0.47 -3.67
CA LEU A 63 -6.65 1.23 -4.82
C LEU A 63 -5.46 1.48 -5.75
N LYS A 64 -5.66 1.20 -7.04
CA LYS A 64 -4.71 1.53 -8.09
C LYS A 64 -5.11 2.84 -8.74
N VAL A 65 -4.17 3.77 -8.81
CA VAL A 65 -4.32 5.00 -9.59
C VAL A 65 -3.55 4.84 -10.90
N SER A 66 -4.18 5.15 -12.02
CA SER A 66 -3.53 5.10 -13.34
C SER A 66 -3.90 6.32 -14.18
N LYS A 67 -3.00 6.69 -15.10
CA LYS A 67 -3.21 7.78 -16.07
C LYS A 67 -3.24 7.21 -17.48
N ALA A 68 -4.18 7.65 -18.28
CA ALA A 68 -4.29 7.29 -19.69
C ALA A 68 -4.70 8.52 -20.52
N VAL A 69 -4.27 8.56 -21.78
CA VAL A 69 -4.76 9.55 -22.73
C VAL A 69 -6.00 8.98 -23.39
N GLN A 70 -7.14 9.68 -23.27
CA GLN A 70 -8.39 9.36 -23.93
C GLN A 70 -8.81 10.58 -24.74
N GLU A 71 -9.06 10.40 -26.04
CA GLU A 71 -9.49 11.49 -26.94
C GLU A 71 -8.58 12.73 -26.95
N GLY A 72 -7.28 12.54 -26.69
CA GLY A 72 -6.29 13.63 -26.64
C GLY A 72 -6.16 14.30 -25.27
N GLU A 73 -6.98 13.92 -24.29
CA GLU A 73 -6.93 14.45 -22.92
C GLU A 73 -6.33 13.41 -21.95
N MET A 74 -5.47 13.87 -21.03
CA MET A 74 -4.94 13.02 -19.98
C MET A 74 -5.95 12.87 -18.84
N THR A 75 -6.47 11.67 -18.66
CA THR A 75 -7.43 11.32 -17.60
C THR A 75 -6.76 10.43 -16.54
N SER A 76 -7.10 10.66 -15.27
CA SER A 76 -6.71 9.78 -14.16
C SER A 76 -7.89 8.91 -13.75
N SER A 77 -7.66 7.63 -13.52
CA SER A 77 -8.66 6.67 -13.03
C SER A 77 -8.20 6.02 -11.74
N VAL A 78 -9.18 5.66 -10.91
CA VAL A 78 -8.97 4.93 -9.65
C VAL A 78 -9.76 3.63 -9.71
N GLN A 79 -9.10 2.51 -9.42
CA GLN A 79 -9.70 1.19 -9.40
C GLN A 79 -9.46 0.53 -8.05
N VAL A 80 -10.52 0.00 -7.43
CA VAL A 80 -10.39 -0.90 -6.27
C VAL A 80 -9.95 -2.28 -6.77
N LEU A 81 -8.88 -2.82 -6.20
CA LEU A 81 -8.34 -4.12 -6.59
C LEU A 81 -8.95 -5.25 -5.75
N ASP A 82 -9.35 -6.32 -6.40
CA ASP A 82 -9.65 -7.61 -5.78
C ASP A 82 -8.36 -8.36 -5.44
N GLU A 83 -8.47 -9.57 -4.88
CA GLU A 83 -7.30 -10.36 -4.47
C GLU A 83 -6.34 -10.64 -5.63
N GLY A 84 -6.86 -10.98 -6.81
CA GLY A 84 -6.05 -11.22 -8.00
C GLY A 84 -5.36 -9.95 -8.50
N GLY A 85 -6.10 -8.84 -8.59
CA GLY A 85 -5.57 -7.53 -8.96
C GLY A 85 -4.51 -7.04 -7.99
N ARG A 86 -4.67 -7.30 -6.68
CA ARG A 86 -3.66 -6.99 -5.66
C ARG A 86 -2.36 -7.74 -5.92
N VAL A 87 -2.43 -9.04 -6.27
CA VAL A 87 -1.23 -9.83 -6.61
C VAL A 87 -0.52 -9.24 -7.82
N GLU A 88 -1.24 -8.93 -8.89
CA GLU A 88 -0.62 -8.38 -10.11
C GLU A 88 -0.02 -6.99 -9.86
N GLU A 89 -0.68 -6.13 -9.08
CA GLU A 89 -0.16 -4.79 -8.80
C GLU A 89 1.08 -4.84 -7.89
N VAL A 90 1.07 -5.65 -6.84
CA VAL A 90 2.25 -5.86 -5.99
C VAL A 90 3.39 -6.48 -6.79
N ALA A 91 3.09 -7.44 -7.68
CA ALA A 91 4.08 -8.02 -8.58
C ALA A 91 4.67 -6.99 -9.55
N ARG A 92 3.85 -6.07 -10.07
CA ARG A 92 4.31 -4.94 -10.88
C ARG A 92 5.20 -3.98 -10.09
N MET A 93 4.86 -3.68 -8.83
CA MET A 93 5.68 -2.84 -7.95
C MET A 93 7.02 -3.50 -7.62
N LEU A 94 7.06 -4.83 -7.49
CA LEU A 94 8.29 -5.60 -7.23
C LEU A 94 9.18 -5.79 -8.48
N GLY A 95 8.59 -6.20 -9.60
CA GLY A 95 9.32 -6.55 -10.83
C GLY A 95 9.47 -5.42 -11.84
N GLY A 96 8.82 -4.28 -11.59
CA GLY A 96 8.82 -3.14 -12.50
C GLY A 96 8.14 -3.47 -13.84
N VAL A 97 8.91 -3.39 -14.92
CA VAL A 97 8.41 -3.58 -16.30
C VAL A 97 8.11 -5.05 -16.61
N THR A 98 8.86 -5.99 -16.02
CA THR A 98 8.78 -7.41 -16.37
C THR A 98 8.20 -8.21 -15.21
N VAL A 99 6.92 -8.57 -15.32
CA VAL A 99 6.23 -9.39 -14.32
C VAL A 99 6.33 -10.87 -14.70
N THR A 100 7.27 -11.58 -14.09
CA THR A 100 7.47 -13.03 -14.29
C THR A 100 6.60 -13.86 -13.33
N ALA A 101 6.54 -15.18 -13.55
CA ALA A 101 5.89 -16.11 -12.63
C ALA A 101 6.51 -16.06 -11.22
N THR A 102 7.85 -15.98 -11.13
CA THR A 102 8.57 -15.87 -9.86
C THR A 102 8.23 -14.59 -9.11
N VAL A 103 8.10 -13.46 -9.81
CA VAL A 103 7.73 -12.18 -9.20
C VAL A 103 6.30 -12.23 -8.66
N ARG A 104 5.36 -12.86 -9.39
CA ARG A 104 3.99 -13.08 -8.89
C ARG A 104 3.97 -13.95 -7.65
N GLU A 105 4.80 -14.99 -7.61
CA GLU A 105 4.88 -15.85 -6.44
C GLU A 105 5.39 -15.09 -5.22
N HIS A 106 6.44 -14.27 -5.40
CA HIS A 106 6.93 -13.40 -4.34
C HIS A 106 5.86 -12.40 -3.85
N ALA A 107 5.05 -11.85 -4.77
CA ALA A 107 3.93 -10.98 -4.41
C ALA A 107 2.86 -11.70 -3.59
N ARG A 108 2.52 -12.95 -3.95
CA ARG A 108 1.59 -13.79 -3.16
C ARG A 108 2.12 -14.07 -1.77
N GLU A 109 3.39 -14.44 -1.65
CA GLU A 109 4.02 -14.68 -0.36
C GLU A 109 3.98 -13.44 0.54
N LEU A 110 4.26 -12.26 -0.03
CA LEU A 110 4.22 -10.98 0.69
C LEU A 110 2.79 -10.67 1.18
N LEU A 111 1.79 -10.77 0.31
CA LEU A 111 0.38 -10.54 0.65
C LEU A 111 -0.13 -11.55 1.71
N LEU A 112 0.25 -12.82 1.59
CA LEU A 112 -0.14 -13.86 2.54
C LEU A 112 0.48 -13.62 3.93
N ARG A 113 1.74 -13.20 3.98
CA ARG A 113 2.45 -12.91 5.23
C ARG A 113 1.77 -11.79 6.01
N GLU A 114 1.42 -10.70 5.35
CA GLU A 114 0.78 -9.56 5.99
C GLU A 114 -0.69 -9.86 6.33
N GLY A 115 -1.42 -10.59 5.47
CA GLY A 115 -2.79 -11.04 5.76
C GLY A 115 -2.91 -11.93 6.99
N LYS A 116 -1.94 -12.81 7.24
CA LYS A 116 -1.88 -13.65 8.47
C LYS A 116 -1.53 -12.87 9.73
N ARG A 117 -0.82 -11.75 9.60
CA ARG A 117 -0.39 -10.91 10.73
C ARG A 117 -1.47 -9.94 11.18
N ALA A 118 -2.28 -9.41 10.26
CA ALA A 118 -3.41 -8.55 10.58
C ALA A 118 -4.55 -9.26 11.36
N GLN A 119 -4.52 -10.59 11.46
CA GLN A 119 -5.47 -11.40 12.23
C GLN A 119 -4.98 -11.79 13.64
N ARG A 120 -3.80 -11.33 14.06
CA ARG A 120 -3.23 -11.53 15.40
C ARG A 120 -3.30 -10.25 16.21
#